data_AF-A0A522TPR8-F1
#
_entry.id   AF-A0A522TPR8-F1
#
_cell.length_a   1.000
_cell.length_b   1.000
_cell.length_c   1.000
_cell.angle_alpha   90.00
_cell.angle_beta   90.00
_cell.angle_gamma   90.00
#
_symmetry.space_group_name_H-M   'P 1'
#
loop_
_entity.id
_entity.type
_entity.pdbx_description
1 polymer ?
#
loop_
_entity_poly.entity_id
_entity_poly.type
_entity_poly.pdbx_seq_one_letter_code
_entity_poly.pdbx_strand_id
1 'polypeptide(L)'
;MPLAIAVVFSLLPGLLLSLDMTAPFVVLLCLLWYLHRNFRNNRIRLLAASAILIPMAFVLALAVYSLYLQLTLDRYIVRHVLDLALLTAAAFGLIWYVRHPQNKLIIVVSVGILASSMLVADQRSSWNRYVYGSSQDITLNQFLANAGTTFWEGENGTELLWFKERKPSYFSCMQAAESVFFQAVAAEWSRRKSALQLLHTVGFSDESCTSIFSGTNSKVEVEAVCQSLPDLDTIVLNHPVPELPNRTWTAPTYQEVMESKKTGNAIKKKLVKISAFYRYDCATLRESP
;
A
#
# COMPACT_ATOMS: atom_id res chain seq x y z
N MET A 1 -32.48 23.72 -40.62
CA MET A 1 -31.74 22.68 -39.87
C MET A 1 -30.30 23.07 -39.50
N PRO A 2 -29.42 23.56 -40.40
CA PRO A 2 -28.02 23.85 -40.04
C PRO A 2 -27.85 25.04 -39.08
N LEU A 3 -28.74 26.04 -39.16
CA LEU A 3 -28.71 27.22 -38.28
C LEU A 3 -29.00 26.87 -36.81
N ALA A 4 -29.96 25.96 -36.57
CA ALA A 4 -30.31 25.51 -35.23
C ALA A 4 -29.17 24.68 -34.58
N ILE A 5 -28.45 23.90 -35.38
CA ILE A 5 -27.28 23.14 -34.93
C ILE A 5 -26.15 24.10 -34.57
N ALA A 6 -25.87 25.10 -35.40
CA ALA A 6 -24.81 26.09 -35.14
C ALA A 6 -25.07 26.89 -33.85
N VAL A 7 -26.31 27.27 -33.56
CA VAL A 7 -26.69 27.99 -32.33
C VAL A 7 -26.56 27.11 -31.08
N VAL A 8 -26.88 25.82 -31.18
CA VAL A 8 -26.70 24.88 -30.06
C VAL A 8 -25.20 24.65 -29.79
N PHE A 9 -24.38 24.53 -30.84
CA PHE A 9 -22.94 24.35 -30.69
C PHE A 9 -22.21 25.62 -30.22
N SER A 10 -22.71 26.82 -30.50
CA SER A 10 -22.10 28.06 -30.01
C SER A 10 -22.40 28.36 -28.54
N LEU A 11 -23.53 27.86 -28.01
CA LEU A 11 -23.91 28.00 -26.60
C LEU A 11 -23.35 26.89 -25.69
N LEU A 12 -22.95 25.76 -26.27
CA LEU A 12 -22.43 24.59 -25.55
C LEU A 12 -21.23 24.92 -24.64
N PRO A 13 -20.18 25.63 -25.08
CA PRO A 13 -18.99 25.84 -24.25
C PRO A 13 -19.28 26.61 -22.96
N GLY A 14 -20.14 27.63 -23.02
CA GLY A 14 -20.52 28.43 -21.84
C GLY A 14 -21.38 27.65 -20.83
N LEU A 15 -22.18 26.70 -21.32
CA LEU A 15 -23.00 25.82 -20.48
C LEU A 15 -22.18 24.69 -19.84
N LEU A 16 -21.16 24.18 -20.56
CA LEU A 16 -20.26 23.13 -20.08
C LEU A 16 -19.31 23.65 -18.97
N LEU A 17 -19.02 24.95 -18.95
CA LEU A 17 -18.16 25.60 -17.96
C LEU A 17 -18.86 25.90 -16.62
N SER A 18 -20.20 25.92 -16.58
CA SER A 18 -20.99 26.24 -15.37
C SER A 18 -21.54 25.01 -14.64
N LEU A 19 -21.34 23.82 -15.19
CA LEU A 19 -21.84 22.57 -14.65
C LEU A 19 -20.76 21.82 -13.89
N ASP A 20 -21.12 21.26 -12.74
CA ASP A 20 -20.32 20.29 -12.01
C ASP A 20 -19.86 19.17 -12.96
N MET A 21 -18.60 18.71 -12.86
CA MET A 21 -17.86 17.97 -13.90
C MET A 21 -18.59 16.74 -14.52
N THR A 22 -19.68 16.28 -13.92
CA THR A 22 -20.48 15.12 -14.32
C THR A 22 -21.66 15.45 -15.26
N ALA A 23 -22.33 16.59 -15.09
CA ALA A 23 -23.49 16.99 -15.88
C ALA A 23 -23.23 17.27 -17.38
N PRO A 24 -22.09 17.88 -17.81
CA PRO A 24 -21.80 18.06 -19.24
C PRO A 24 -21.67 16.72 -19.99
N PHE A 25 -21.17 15.69 -19.31
CA PHE A 25 -21.02 14.34 -19.87
C PHE A 25 -22.34 13.62 -20.07
N VAL A 26 -23.28 13.76 -19.13
CA VAL A 26 -24.61 13.15 -19.26
C VAL A 26 -25.35 13.76 -20.45
N VAL A 27 -25.28 15.08 -20.63
CA VAL A 27 -25.90 15.76 -21.77
C VAL A 27 -25.28 15.30 -23.10
N LEU A 28 -23.95 15.20 -23.17
CA LEU A 28 -23.25 14.72 -24.36
C LEU A 28 -23.58 13.26 -24.69
N LEU A 29 -23.62 12.37 -23.68
CA LEU A 29 -23.99 10.96 -23.83
C LEU A 29 -25.44 10.79 -24.29
N CYS A 30 -26.37 11.57 -23.75
CA CYS A 30 -27.78 11.56 -24.16
C CYS A 30 -27.95 12.04 -25.61
N LEU A 31 -27.27 13.12 -26.01
CA LEU A 31 -27.30 13.65 -27.37
C LEU A 31 -26.72 12.64 -28.37
N LEU A 32 -25.60 12.01 -28.02
CA LEU A 32 -24.94 11.03 -28.87
C LEU A 32 -25.70 9.69 -28.96
N TRP A 33 -26.34 9.23 -27.86
CA TRP A 33 -27.23 8.06 -27.88
C TRP A 33 -28.48 8.32 -28.73
N TYR A 34 -29.06 9.52 -28.63
CA TYR A 34 -30.16 9.94 -29.47
C TYR A 34 -29.77 9.93 -30.96
N LEU A 35 -28.60 10.48 -31.30
CA LEU A 35 -28.08 10.46 -32.68
C LEU A 35 -27.82 9.02 -33.17
N HIS A 36 -27.23 8.15 -32.35
CA HIS A 36 -27.01 6.74 -32.70
C HIS A 36 -28.33 6.00 -32.98
N ARG A 37 -29.36 6.24 -32.17
CA ARG A 37 -30.68 5.60 -32.32
C ARG A 37 -31.39 6.06 -33.59
N ASN A 38 -31.35 7.35 -33.90
CA ASN A 38 -32.15 7.95 -34.98
C ASN A 38 -31.51 7.85 -36.38
N PHE A 39 -30.19 7.73 -36.51
CA PHE A 39 -29.56 7.57 -37.82
C PHE A 39 -29.63 6.12 -38.34
N ARG A 40 -30.22 5.96 -39.53
CA ARG A 40 -30.43 4.65 -40.20
C ARG A 40 -29.21 4.15 -40.98
N ASN A 41 -28.19 5.00 -41.19
CA ASN A 41 -27.01 4.68 -41.98
C ASN A 41 -25.88 4.11 -41.11
N ASN A 42 -25.43 2.89 -41.41
CA ASN A 42 -24.43 2.16 -40.62
C ASN A 42 -23.07 2.88 -40.50
N ARG A 43 -22.65 3.64 -41.52
CA ARG A 43 -21.38 4.41 -41.46
C ARG A 43 -21.45 5.57 -40.46
N ILE A 44 -22.60 6.25 -40.39
CA ILE A 44 -22.83 7.35 -39.46
C ILE A 44 -22.94 6.82 -38.03
N ARG A 45 -23.57 5.64 -37.83
CA ARG A 45 -23.60 4.97 -36.53
C ARG A 45 -22.21 4.59 -36.03
N LEU A 46 -21.34 4.08 -36.90
CA LEU A 46 -19.97 3.72 -36.53
C LEU A 46 -19.18 4.96 -36.12
N LEU A 47 -19.25 6.04 -36.90
CA LEU A 47 -18.57 7.31 -36.58
C LEU A 47 -19.11 7.95 -35.28
N ALA A 48 -20.42 7.89 -35.05
CA ALA A 48 -21.01 8.35 -33.80
C ALA A 48 -20.56 7.49 -32.61
N ALA A 49 -20.48 6.16 -32.77
CA ALA A 49 -20.01 5.26 -31.74
C ALA A 49 -18.53 5.48 -31.40
N SER A 50 -17.66 5.66 -32.39
CA SER A 50 -16.24 5.97 -32.13
C SER A 50 -16.05 7.37 -31.53
N ALA A 51 -16.85 8.36 -31.96
CA ALA A 51 -16.88 9.68 -31.33
C ALA A 51 -17.36 9.67 -29.86
N ILE A 52 -18.10 8.63 -29.42
CA ILE A 52 -18.44 8.40 -28.00
C ILE A 52 -17.31 7.67 -27.28
N LEU A 53 -16.82 6.57 -27.85
CA LEU A 53 -15.89 5.67 -27.18
C LEU A 53 -14.52 6.31 -26.94
N ILE A 54 -14.04 7.15 -27.87
CA ILE A 54 -12.74 7.82 -27.74
C ILE A 54 -12.70 8.79 -26.54
N PRO A 55 -13.60 9.78 -26.39
CA PRO A 55 -13.59 10.67 -25.24
C PRO A 55 -13.93 9.95 -23.94
N MET A 56 -14.78 8.91 -23.97
CA MET A 56 -15.07 8.11 -22.78
C MET A 56 -13.82 7.33 -22.31
N ALA A 57 -13.05 6.77 -23.24
CA ALA A 57 -11.76 6.14 -22.95
C ALA A 57 -10.73 7.16 -22.45
N PHE A 58 -10.71 8.38 -23.02
CA PHE A 58 -9.82 9.45 -22.59
C PHE A 58 -10.14 9.95 -21.19
N VAL A 59 -11.41 10.12 -20.85
CA VAL A 59 -11.88 10.53 -19.51
C VAL A 59 -11.64 9.43 -18.50
N LEU A 60 -11.85 8.17 -18.87
CA LEU A 60 -11.48 7.03 -18.05
C LEU A 60 -9.97 7.02 -17.79
N ALA A 61 -9.14 7.26 -18.83
CA ALA A 61 -7.69 7.34 -18.69
C ALA A 61 -7.26 8.53 -17.81
N LEU A 62 -7.92 9.69 -17.92
CA LEU A 62 -7.69 10.87 -17.07
C LEU A 62 -8.16 10.65 -15.63
N ALA A 63 -9.28 9.97 -15.40
CA ALA A 63 -9.75 9.60 -14.08
C ALA A 63 -8.79 8.59 -13.44
N VAL A 64 -8.32 7.61 -14.22
CA VAL A 64 -7.27 6.68 -13.82
C VAL A 64 -5.94 7.40 -13.56
N TYR A 65 -5.60 8.44 -14.34
CA TYR A 65 -4.39 9.24 -14.15
C TYR A 65 -4.47 10.19 -12.94
N SER A 66 -5.64 10.78 -12.69
CA SER A 66 -5.91 11.62 -11.51
C SER A 66 -5.94 10.78 -10.24
N LEU A 67 -6.58 9.61 -10.31
CA LEU A 67 -6.52 8.59 -9.28
C LEU A 67 -5.08 8.09 -9.10
N TYR A 68 -4.31 7.91 -10.18
CA TYR A 68 -2.88 7.60 -10.15
C TYR A 68 -2.08 8.69 -9.41
N LEU A 69 -2.29 9.98 -9.71
CA LEU A 69 -1.60 11.08 -9.01
C LEU A 69 -1.99 11.18 -7.52
N GLN A 70 -3.25 10.90 -7.19
CA GLN A 70 -3.71 10.85 -5.79
C GLN A 70 -3.22 9.59 -5.05
N LEU A 71 -2.91 8.51 -5.77
CA LEU A 71 -2.46 7.23 -5.22
C LEU A 71 -0.94 7.01 -5.33
N THR A 72 -0.19 7.86 -6.06
CA THR A 72 1.27 7.76 -6.23
C THR A 72 2.09 7.92 -4.94
N LEU A 73 1.46 8.11 -3.78
CA LEU A 73 2.10 8.00 -2.48
C LEU A 73 2.28 6.55 -1.97
N ASP A 74 1.64 5.54 -2.57
CA ASP A 74 1.72 4.16 -2.05
C ASP A 74 2.07 3.10 -3.12
N ARG A 75 3.13 2.31 -2.85
CA ARG A 75 3.78 1.38 -3.81
C ARG A 75 2.89 0.19 -4.23
N TYR A 76 1.77 -0.04 -3.57
CA TYR A 76 0.94 -1.25 -3.76
C TYR A 76 -0.12 -1.13 -4.88
N ILE A 77 -0.34 0.05 -5.45
CA ILE A 77 -1.52 0.33 -6.29
C ILE A 77 -1.29 0.12 -7.80
N VAL A 78 -0.05 0.23 -8.28
CA VAL A 78 0.32 -0.13 -9.67
C VAL A 78 -0.14 -1.56 -10.00
N ARG A 79 -0.09 -2.45 -9.00
CA ARG A 79 -0.58 -3.83 -9.09
C ARG A 79 -2.10 -3.89 -9.31
N HIS A 80 -2.89 -3.18 -8.51
CA HIS A 80 -4.35 -3.20 -8.63
C HIS A 80 -4.85 -2.59 -9.95
N VAL A 81 -4.15 -1.56 -10.46
CA VAL A 81 -4.45 -0.98 -11.77
C VAL A 81 -4.07 -1.94 -12.91
N LEU A 82 -2.92 -2.62 -12.80
CA LEU A 82 -2.55 -3.68 -13.73
C LEU A 82 -3.62 -4.79 -13.72
N ASP A 83 -4.02 -5.29 -12.55
CA ASP A 83 -5.04 -6.33 -12.41
C ASP A 83 -6.38 -5.91 -13.02
N LEU A 84 -6.82 -4.67 -12.81
CA LEU A 84 -8.06 -4.14 -13.41
C LEU A 84 -7.94 -3.97 -14.94
N ALA A 85 -6.80 -3.47 -15.43
CA ALA A 85 -6.52 -3.36 -16.87
C ALA A 85 -6.48 -4.74 -17.54
N LEU A 86 -5.95 -5.76 -16.85
CA LEU A 86 -5.92 -7.13 -17.32
C LEU A 86 -7.32 -7.76 -17.35
N LEU A 87 -8.11 -7.57 -16.29
CA LEU A 87 -9.48 -8.07 -16.22
C LEU A 87 -10.37 -7.43 -17.30
N THR A 88 -10.24 -6.11 -17.51
CA THR A 88 -10.97 -5.41 -18.56
C THR A 88 -10.52 -5.84 -19.96
N ALA A 89 -9.22 -5.98 -20.21
CA ALA A 89 -8.70 -6.51 -21.47
C ALA A 89 -9.18 -7.95 -21.74
N ALA A 90 -9.21 -8.80 -20.70
CA ALA A 90 -9.71 -10.18 -20.79
C ALA A 90 -11.22 -10.22 -21.09
N ALA A 91 -12.02 -9.39 -20.41
CA ALA A 91 -13.46 -9.31 -20.66
C ALA A 91 -13.76 -8.82 -22.09
N PHE A 92 -13.06 -7.78 -22.56
CA PHE A 92 -13.20 -7.29 -23.94
C PHE A 92 -12.75 -8.34 -24.96
N GLY A 93 -11.62 -9.03 -24.70
CA GLY A 93 -11.14 -10.13 -25.53
C GLY A 93 -12.15 -11.27 -25.65
N LEU A 94 -12.79 -11.64 -24.53
CA LEU A 94 -13.82 -12.68 -24.48
C LEU A 94 -15.08 -12.26 -25.26
N ILE A 95 -15.59 -11.04 -25.03
CA ILE A 95 -16.77 -10.50 -25.75
C ILE A 95 -16.49 -10.44 -27.26
N TRP A 96 -15.28 -10.03 -27.64
CA TRP A 96 -14.89 -9.98 -29.05
C TRP A 96 -14.72 -11.37 -29.66
N TYR A 97 -14.11 -12.32 -28.96
CA TYR A 97 -13.94 -13.69 -29.42
C TYR A 97 -15.28 -14.36 -29.70
N VAL A 98 -16.25 -14.20 -28.79
CA VAL A 98 -17.62 -14.72 -28.96
C VAL A 98 -18.29 -14.13 -30.22
N ARG A 99 -17.99 -12.87 -30.57
CA ARG A 99 -18.53 -12.23 -31.77
C ARG A 99 -17.77 -12.55 -33.07
N HIS A 100 -16.48 -12.88 -32.98
CA HIS A 100 -15.60 -13.06 -34.16
C HIS A 100 -14.65 -14.25 -33.99
N PRO A 101 -15.16 -15.50 -34.03
CA PRO A 101 -14.41 -16.71 -33.67
C PRO A 101 -13.24 -17.03 -34.61
N GLN A 102 -13.15 -16.40 -35.78
CA GLN A 102 -12.08 -16.64 -36.76
C GLN A 102 -10.77 -15.89 -36.42
N ASN A 103 -10.79 -14.93 -35.50
CA ASN A 103 -9.65 -14.04 -35.26
C ASN A 103 -8.74 -14.55 -34.12
N LYS A 104 -7.91 -15.55 -34.42
CA LYS A 104 -7.00 -16.23 -33.46
C LYS A 104 -5.98 -15.29 -32.79
N LEU A 105 -5.71 -14.13 -33.37
CA LEU A 105 -4.73 -13.15 -32.90
C LEU A 105 -5.05 -12.62 -31.50
N ILE A 106 -6.34 -12.52 -31.15
CA ILE A 106 -6.78 -12.01 -29.83
C ILE A 106 -6.45 -12.98 -28.71
N ILE A 107 -6.58 -14.29 -28.93
CA ILE A 107 -6.20 -15.30 -27.93
C ILE A 107 -4.70 -15.18 -27.61
N VAL A 108 -3.86 -15.02 -28.64
CA VAL A 108 -2.42 -14.85 -28.47
C VAL A 108 -2.10 -13.59 -27.65
N VAL A 109 -2.78 -12.48 -27.94
CA VAL A 109 -2.61 -11.23 -27.18
C VAL A 109 -3.07 -11.39 -25.73
N SER A 110 -4.24 -11.98 -25.47
CA SER A 110 -4.75 -12.22 -24.12
C SER A 110 -3.84 -13.15 -23.30
N VAL A 111 -3.35 -14.24 -23.89
CA VAL A 111 -2.40 -15.16 -23.24
C VAL A 111 -1.06 -14.47 -22.98
N GLY A 112 -0.56 -13.67 -23.92
CA GLY A 112 0.67 -12.91 -23.74
C GLY A 112 0.57 -11.88 -22.61
N ILE A 113 -0.56 -11.17 -22.56
CA ILE A 113 -0.88 -10.22 -21.48
C ILE A 113 -0.98 -10.93 -20.12
N LEU A 114 -1.67 -12.08 -20.05
CA LEU A 114 -1.77 -12.88 -18.83
C LEU A 114 -0.40 -13.41 -18.37
N ALA A 115 0.41 -13.95 -19.28
CA ALA A 115 1.75 -14.42 -18.96
C ALA A 115 2.65 -13.29 -18.45
N SER A 116 2.59 -12.11 -19.08
CA SER A 116 3.33 -10.92 -18.66
C SER A 116 2.89 -10.44 -17.28
N SER A 117 1.58 -10.46 -17.02
CA SER A 117 1.04 -10.19 -15.69
C SER A 117 1.58 -11.16 -14.64
N MET A 118 1.54 -12.48 -14.90
CA MET A 118 2.04 -13.47 -13.95
C MET A 118 3.53 -13.31 -13.65
N LEU A 119 4.33 -12.88 -14.65
CA LEU A 119 5.74 -12.57 -14.46
C LEU A 119 5.96 -11.30 -13.61
N VAL A 120 5.07 -10.31 -13.70
CA VAL A 120 5.10 -9.06 -12.94
C VAL A 120 4.41 -9.17 -11.58
N ALA A 121 3.55 -10.18 -11.39
CA ALA A 121 2.70 -10.31 -10.22
C ALA A 121 3.48 -10.59 -8.92
N ASP A 122 4.65 -11.24 -8.99
CA ASP A 122 5.50 -11.49 -7.83
C ASP A 122 6.72 -10.55 -7.75
N GLN A 123 6.44 -9.25 -7.63
CA GLN A 123 7.43 -8.23 -7.27
C GLN A 123 7.69 -8.11 -5.77
N ARG A 124 7.28 -9.11 -4.97
CA ARG A 124 7.59 -9.07 -3.53
C ARG A 124 9.10 -9.03 -3.35
N SER A 125 9.56 -8.14 -2.47
CA SER A 125 10.95 -8.10 -2.02
C SER A 125 11.36 -9.47 -1.46
N SER A 126 12.65 -9.76 -1.48
CA SER A 126 13.17 -10.98 -0.84
C SER A 126 12.73 -11.09 0.62
N TRP A 127 12.69 -9.96 1.33
CA TRP A 127 12.13 -9.86 2.69
C TRP A 127 10.67 -10.33 2.76
N ASN A 128 9.79 -9.79 1.92
CA ASN A 128 8.38 -10.18 1.93
C ASN A 128 8.20 -11.66 1.58
N ARG A 129 8.95 -12.19 0.61
CA ARG A 129 8.90 -13.63 0.30
C ARG A 129 9.34 -14.48 1.49
N TYR A 130 10.33 -14.02 2.25
CA TYR A 130 10.81 -14.70 3.45
C TYR A 130 9.76 -14.66 4.58
N VAL A 131 9.20 -13.49 4.90
CA VAL A 131 8.22 -13.30 5.97
C VAL A 131 6.92 -14.08 5.69
N TYR A 132 6.41 -14.01 4.46
CA TYR A 132 5.20 -14.73 4.04
C TYR A 132 5.45 -16.19 3.65
N GLY A 133 6.71 -16.63 3.60
CA GLY A 133 7.07 -18.00 3.26
C GLY A 133 6.74 -18.97 4.39
N SER A 134 6.22 -20.16 4.04
CA SER A 134 5.80 -21.20 4.99
C SER A 134 6.96 -21.99 5.61
N SER A 135 8.20 -21.80 5.15
CA SER A 135 9.35 -22.49 5.70
C SER A 135 9.64 -22.00 7.13
N GLN A 136 9.70 -22.94 8.06
CA GLN A 136 10.09 -22.67 9.44
C GLN A 136 11.55 -22.21 9.49
N ASP A 137 11.82 -21.11 10.20
CA ASP A 137 13.18 -20.64 10.44
C ASP A 137 13.63 -21.07 11.85
N ILE A 138 14.50 -22.07 11.93
CA ILE A 138 15.01 -22.61 13.20
C ILE A 138 15.78 -21.55 13.98
N THR A 139 16.52 -20.67 13.29
CA THR A 139 17.33 -19.64 13.93
C THR A 139 16.46 -18.54 14.54
N LEU A 140 15.38 -18.16 13.87
CA LEU A 140 14.39 -17.22 14.40
C LEU A 140 13.64 -17.81 15.60
N ASN A 141 13.25 -19.08 15.52
CA ASN A 141 12.62 -19.78 16.64
C ASN A 141 13.53 -19.87 17.87
N GLN A 142 14.83 -20.15 17.68
CA GLN A 142 15.82 -20.14 18.76
C GLN A 142 16.03 -18.73 19.32
N PHE A 143 16.07 -17.72 18.45
CA PHE A 143 16.15 -16.31 18.84
C PHE A 143 14.95 -15.88 19.67
N LEU A 144 13.77 -16.45 19.46
CA LEU A 144 12.54 -16.19 20.22
C LEU A 144 12.23 -17.26 21.26
N ALA A 145 13.19 -18.15 21.54
CA ALA A 145 13.04 -19.12 22.61
C ALA A 145 12.85 -18.38 23.94
N ASN A 146 11.80 -18.77 24.66
CA ASN A 146 11.34 -18.15 25.90
C ASN A 146 10.92 -16.67 25.79
N ALA A 147 10.74 -16.14 24.56
CA ALA A 147 10.11 -14.85 24.36
C ALA A 147 8.59 -15.00 24.48
N GLY A 148 7.97 -14.21 25.35
CA GLY A 148 6.53 -14.10 25.48
C GLY A 148 5.96 -13.08 24.49
N THR A 149 5.35 -12.01 24.99
CA THR A 149 4.88 -10.90 24.15
C THR A 149 6.06 -10.09 23.61
N THR A 150 6.14 -9.96 22.29
CA THR A 150 7.28 -9.32 21.63
C THR A 150 6.86 -8.06 20.89
N PHE A 151 7.52 -6.95 21.17
CA PHE A 151 7.49 -5.76 20.32
C PHE A 151 8.62 -5.85 19.29
N TRP A 152 8.27 -5.61 18.02
CA TRP A 152 9.22 -5.57 16.91
C TRP A 152 9.32 -4.14 16.39
N GLU A 153 10.52 -3.58 16.43
CA GLU A 153 10.83 -2.38 15.67
C GLU A 153 10.74 -2.68 14.18
N GLY A 154 9.92 -1.93 13.46
CA GLY A 154 9.96 -1.96 12.02
C GLY A 154 8.77 -1.29 11.36
N GLU A 155 8.96 -1.13 10.06
CA GLU A 155 7.97 -0.74 9.07
C GLU A 155 8.18 -1.71 7.89
N ASN A 156 7.17 -1.95 7.05
CA ASN A 156 7.30 -2.78 5.86
C ASN A 156 7.63 -4.27 6.14
N GLY A 157 6.98 -4.86 7.15
CA GLY A 157 6.85 -6.31 7.28
C GLY A 157 7.66 -6.99 8.39
N THR A 158 8.47 -6.27 9.17
CA THR A 158 9.11 -6.85 10.38
C THR A 158 8.07 -7.05 11.47
N GLU A 159 7.12 -6.13 11.55
CA GLU A 159 5.88 -6.25 12.29
C GLU A 159 4.94 -7.35 11.77
N LEU A 160 5.36 -8.17 10.79
CA LEU A 160 4.64 -9.35 10.32
C LEU A 160 5.42 -10.64 10.58
N LEU A 161 6.63 -10.59 11.17
CA LEU A 161 7.37 -11.79 11.59
C LEU A 161 6.57 -12.62 12.59
N TRP A 162 5.68 -11.98 13.34
CA TRP A 162 4.74 -12.64 14.24
C TRP A 162 3.83 -13.64 13.49
N PHE A 163 3.50 -13.41 12.21
CA PHE A 163 2.79 -14.40 11.38
C PHE A 163 3.65 -15.64 11.10
N LYS A 164 4.93 -15.44 10.79
CA LYS A 164 5.87 -16.54 10.54
C LYS A 164 6.07 -17.40 11.80
N GLU A 165 6.14 -16.75 12.95
CA GLU A 165 6.35 -17.36 14.25
C GLU A 165 5.07 -17.83 14.94
N ARG A 166 3.90 -17.48 14.38
CA ARG A 166 2.56 -17.76 14.95
C ARG A 166 2.41 -17.28 16.40
N LYS A 167 3.10 -16.19 16.75
CA LYS A 167 2.98 -15.50 18.04
C LYS A 167 2.32 -14.15 17.80
N PRO A 168 1.56 -13.57 18.73
CA PRO A 168 1.04 -12.22 18.56
C PRO A 168 2.17 -11.19 18.67
N SER A 169 2.15 -10.16 17.81
CA SER A 169 2.94 -8.94 18.06
C SER A 169 2.30 -8.14 19.18
N TYR A 170 3.12 -7.59 20.07
CA TYR A 170 2.64 -6.78 21.19
C TYR A 170 2.00 -5.46 20.73
N PHE A 171 2.56 -4.85 19.69
CA PHE A 171 2.10 -3.59 19.12
C PHE A 171 2.55 -3.45 17.67
N SER A 172 1.70 -2.85 16.83
CA SER A 172 2.05 -2.36 15.50
C SER A 172 1.20 -1.12 15.18
N CYS A 173 1.82 -0.15 14.52
CA CYS A 173 1.13 1.05 14.04
C CYS A 173 0.05 0.70 13.01
N MET A 174 0.25 -0.35 12.20
CA MET A 174 -0.72 -0.82 11.20
C MET A 174 -1.98 -1.42 11.84
N GLN A 175 -1.88 -1.96 13.06
CA GLN A 175 -3.03 -2.52 13.79
C GLN A 175 -3.98 -1.44 14.35
N ALA A 176 -3.61 -0.15 14.26
CA ALA A 176 -4.44 0.95 14.75
C ALA A 176 -5.83 0.99 14.09
N ALA A 177 -5.94 0.56 12.83
CA ALA A 177 -7.17 0.64 12.05
C ALA A 177 -8.35 -0.15 12.67
N GLU A 178 -8.08 -1.24 13.39
CA GLU A 178 -9.12 -2.03 14.06
C GLU A 178 -9.45 -1.52 15.46
N SER A 179 -8.53 -0.75 16.08
CA SER A 179 -8.69 -0.27 17.46
C SER A 179 -9.82 0.76 17.62
N VAL A 180 -10.21 1.46 16.55
CA VAL A 180 -11.21 2.54 16.57
C VAL A 180 -12.63 2.07 16.89
N PHE A 181 -12.92 0.77 16.80
CA PHE A 181 -14.26 0.23 17.02
C PHE A 181 -14.56 -0.16 18.47
N PHE A 182 -13.53 -0.30 19.32
CA PHE A 182 -13.70 -0.74 20.72
C PHE A 182 -12.88 0.15 21.66
N GLN A 183 -13.58 0.89 22.53
CA GLN A 183 -12.95 1.87 23.44
C GLN A 183 -11.82 1.26 24.30
N ALA A 184 -12.02 0.06 24.85
CA ALA A 184 -11.00 -0.61 25.66
C ALA A 184 -9.74 -0.95 24.84
N VAL A 185 -9.91 -1.39 23.60
CA VAL A 185 -8.81 -1.69 22.68
C VAL A 185 -8.09 -0.40 22.27
N ALA A 186 -8.83 0.67 21.98
CA ALA A 186 -8.25 1.98 21.69
C ALA A 186 -7.44 2.54 22.87
N ALA A 187 -7.95 2.41 24.11
CA ALA A 187 -7.26 2.86 25.30
C ALA A 187 -5.96 2.07 25.55
N GLU A 188 -6.01 0.75 25.40
CA GLU A 188 -4.83 -0.10 25.55
C GLU A 188 -3.80 0.14 24.42
N TRP A 189 -4.26 0.29 23.19
CA TRP A 189 -3.41 0.65 22.06
C TRP A 189 -2.72 2.00 22.27
N SER A 190 -3.46 3.00 22.76
CA SER A 190 -2.92 4.33 23.10
C SER A 190 -1.87 4.24 24.22
N ARG A 191 -2.14 3.49 25.30
CA ARG A 191 -1.19 3.24 26.39
C ARG A 191 0.12 2.65 25.87
N ARG A 192 0.03 1.59 25.05
CA ARG A 192 1.20 0.93 24.45
C ARG A 192 1.97 1.88 23.55
N LYS A 193 1.26 2.61 22.69
CA LYS A 193 1.86 3.62 21.80
C LYS A 193 2.63 4.67 22.60
N SER A 194 2.03 5.28 23.61
CA SER A 194 2.67 6.35 24.38
C SER A 194 3.95 5.89 25.08
N ALA A 195 4.00 4.66 25.59
CA ALA A 195 5.21 4.10 26.18
C ALA A 195 6.26 3.76 25.11
N LEU A 196 5.86 3.09 24.02
CA LEU A 196 6.79 2.66 22.97
C LEU A 196 7.36 3.81 22.13
N GLN A 197 6.66 4.94 22.03
CA GLN A 197 7.14 6.13 21.32
C GLN A 197 8.46 6.69 21.88
N LEU A 198 8.80 6.36 23.14
CA LEU A 198 10.08 6.71 23.76
C LEU A 198 11.28 6.05 23.05
N LEU A 199 11.07 4.93 22.35
CA LEU A 199 12.13 4.21 21.65
C LEU A 199 12.54 4.86 20.30
N HIS A 200 11.98 6.02 19.95
CA HIS A 200 12.34 6.78 18.75
C HIS A 200 12.53 5.91 17.48
N THR A 201 11.77 4.83 17.34
CA THR A 201 12.01 3.83 16.27
C THR A 201 11.40 4.27 14.95
N VAL A 202 11.91 3.74 13.84
CA VAL A 202 11.42 4.08 12.48
C VAL A 202 9.91 3.87 12.31
N GLY A 203 9.34 2.85 12.97
CA GLY A 203 7.90 2.55 12.91
C GLY A 203 6.98 3.65 13.46
N PHE A 204 7.54 4.63 14.18
CA PHE A 204 6.80 5.82 14.65
C PHE A 204 6.93 7.01 13.68
N SER A 205 7.59 6.92 12.53
CA SER A 205 7.85 8.09 11.67
C SER A 205 6.76 8.44 10.63
N ASP A 206 5.74 7.59 10.46
CA ASP A 206 4.67 7.77 9.46
C ASP A 206 3.32 8.24 10.06
N GLU A 207 2.45 8.75 9.18
CA GLU A 207 1.10 9.27 9.45
C GLU A 207 0.21 8.17 10.06
N SER A 208 -0.01 7.96 11.35
CA SER A 208 0.15 8.86 12.50
C SER A 208 0.45 8.04 13.76
N CYS A 209 1.56 7.31 13.76
CA CYS A 209 2.20 6.90 15.01
C CYS A 209 3.41 7.77 15.33
N THR A 210 3.28 9.07 15.07
CA THR A 210 4.36 10.05 15.00
C THR A 210 5.24 10.18 16.25
N SER A 211 6.52 9.83 16.08
CA SER A 211 7.68 10.53 16.61
C SER A 211 8.59 10.91 15.43
N ILE A 212 9.00 12.19 15.38
CA ILE A 212 9.60 12.86 14.21
C ILE A 212 11.10 12.56 14.06
N PHE A 213 11.67 11.73 14.93
CA PHE A 213 13.10 11.47 14.98
C PHE A 213 13.40 10.00 15.17
N SER A 214 14.21 9.44 14.26
CA SER A 214 14.89 8.17 14.46
C SER A 214 16.24 8.42 15.11
N GLY A 215 16.33 8.15 16.41
CA GLY A 215 17.55 8.24 17.21
C GLY A 215 18.15 6.87 17.48
N THR A 216 19.40 6.84 17.93
CA THR A 216 19.93 5.62 18.55
C THR A 216 19.28 5.52 19.93
N ASN A 217 18.57 4.42 20.16
CA ASN A 217 18.00 4.09 21.44
C ASN A 217 19.06 4.08 22.54
N SER A 218 18.78 4.75 23.65
CA SER A 218 19.61 4.73 24.85
C SER A 218 19.12 3.64 25.81
N LYS A 219 20.04 3.19 26.68
CA LYS A 219 19.71 2.25 27.76
C LYS A 219 18.51 2.70 28.59
N VAL A 220 18.48 3.98 28.98
CA VAL A 220 17.43 4.59 29.80
C VAL A 220 16.06 4.54 29.13
N GLU A 221 15.99 4.79 27.82
CA GLU A 221 14.71 4.71 27.08
C GLU A 221 14.16 3.28 27.06
N VAL A 222 15.01 2.28 26.82
CA VAL A 222 14.57 0.87 26.80
C VAL A 222 14.13 0.40 28.18
N GLU A 223 14.86 0.75 29.23
CA GLU A 223 14.48 0.45 30.62
C GLU A 223 13.15 1.11 30.98
N ALA A 224 12.96 2.38 30.64
CA ALA A 224 11.72 3.11 30.89
C ALA A 224 10.51 2.46 30.20
N VAL A 225 10.68 1.99 28.96
CA VAL A 225 9.62 1.27 28.23
C VAL A 225 9.29 -0.05 28.91
N CYS A 226 10.29 -0.86 29.27
CA CYS A 226 10.08 -2.13 29.95
C CYS A 226 9.41 -1.96 31.33
N GLN A 227 9.74 -0.91 32.07
CA GLN A 227 9.10 -0.56 33.35
C GLN A 227 7.65 -0.10 33.16
N SER A 228 7.37 0.67 32.10
CA SER A 228 6.04 1.21 31.81
C SER A 228 5.05 0.16 31.27
N LEU A 229 5.57 -0.93 30.69
CA LEU A 229 4.78 -1.98 30.05
C LEU A 229 5.09 -3.34 30.70
N PRO A 230 4.46 -3.68 31.85
CA PRO A 230 4.73 -4.94 32.56
C PRO A 230 4.33 -6.18 31.76
N ASP A 231 3.40 -6.03 30.81
CA ASP A 231 2.90 -7.05 29.90
C ASP A 231 3.75 -7.23 28.63
N LEU A 232 4.84 -6.48 28.47
CA LEU A 232 5.82 -6.62 27.40
C LEU A 232 6.99 -7.49 27.86
N ASP A 233 7.20 -8.66 27.27
CA ASP A 233 8.29 -9.56 27.68
C ASP A 233 9.60 -9.25 26.94
N THR A 234 9.51 -8.84 25.68
CA THR A 234 10.67 -8.73 24.80
C THR A 234 10.57 -7.55 23.84
N ILE A 235 11.67 -6.82 23.67
CA ILE A 235 11.84 -5.77 22.66
C ILE A 235 12.84 -6.27 21.62
N VAL A 236 12.51 -6.17 20.34
CA VAL A 236 13.41 -6.44 19.23
C VAL A 236 13.63 -5.16 18.43
N LEU A 237 14.89 -4.72 18.34
CA LEU A 237 15.30 -3.49 17.65
C LEU A 237 16.15 -3.79 16.40
N ASN A 238 16.14 -2.86 15.44
CA ASN A 238 16.93 -2.93 14.21
C ASN A 238 18.40 -2.55 14.44
N HIS A 239 18.68 -1.82 15.52
CA HIS A 239 20.01 -1.36 15.90
C HIS A 239 20.34 -1.77 17.33
N PRO A 240 21.62 -2.04 17.65
CA PRO A 240 22.02 -2.35 19.01
C PRO A 240 21.94 -1.09 19.88
N VAL A 241 21.52 -1.27 21.13
CA VAL A 241 21.49 -0.25 22.17
C VAL A 241 22.82 -0.33 22.92
N PRO A 242 23.61 0.76 22.95
CA PRO A 242 24.86 0.77 23.71
C PRO A 242 24.64 0.35 25.16
N GLU A 243 25.60 -0.38 25.72
CA GLU A 243 25.63 -0.79 27.15
C GLU A 243 24.57 -1.80 27.60
N LEU A 244 23.65 -2.22 26.72
CA LEU A 244 22.69 -3.28 27.01
C LEU A 244 23.13 -4.63 26.42
N PRO A 245 23.18 -5.72 27.22
CA PRO A 245 23.37 -7.05 26.69
C PRO A 245 22.18 -7.41 25.79
N ASN A 246 22.47 -7.95 24.61
CA ASN A 246 21.45 -8.35 23.64
C ASN A 246 21.72 -9.76 23.11
N ARG A 247 20.67 -10.38 22.59
CA ARG A 247 20.81 -11.52 21.67
C ARG A 247 20.63 -10.99 20.26
N THR A 248 21.38 -11.54 19.31
CA THR A 248 21.31 -11.12 17.91
C THR A 248 20.78 -12.24 17.05
N TRP A 249 19.90 -11.90 16.11
CA TRP A 249 19.51 -12.77 15.01
C TRP A 249 19.81 -12.10 13.69
N THR A 250 20.31 -12.87 12.73
CA THR A 250 20.56 -12.41 11.37
C THR A 250 19.61 -13.12 10.43
N ALA A 251 18.72 -12.37 9.81
CA ALA A 251 17.78 -12.87 8.83
C ALA A 251 18.49 -13.36 7.55
N PRO A 252 17.93 -14.35 6.84
CA PRO A 252 18.53 -14.89 5.62
C PRO A 252 18.50 -13.91 4.43
N THR A 253 17.77 -12.81 4.55
CA THR A 253 17.71 -11.72 3.57
C THR A 253 17.64 -10.39 4.31
N TYR A 254 18.09 -9.32 3.66
CA TYR A 254 17.93 -7.97 4.17
C TYR A 254 16.50 -7.46 3.95
N GLN A 255 16.06 -6.61 4.88
CA GLN A 255 14.96 -5.68 4.74
C GLN A 255 15.48 -4.32 4.28
N GLU A 256 14.73 -3.62 3.45
CA GLU A 256 15.02 -2.22 3.11
C GLU A 256 14.11 -1.31 3.95
N VAL A 257 14.71 -0.46 4.78
CA VAL A 257 14.00 0.43 5.71
C VAL A 257 14.38 1.87 5.40
N MET A 258 13.41 2.79 5.47
CA MET A 258 13.62 4.22 5.28
C MET A 258 13.98 4.86 6.62
N GLU A 259 15.25 5.13 6.86
CA GLU A 259 15.69 5.80 8.09
C GLU A 259 15.76 7.31 7.91
N SER A 260 15.31 8.05 8.93
CA SER A 260 15.39 9.51 8.96
C SER A 260 16.61 9.94 9.77
N LYS A 261 17.60 10.58 9.13
CA LYS A 261 18.78 11.13 9.81
C LYS A 261 18.73 12.66 9.82
N LYS A 262 18.79 13.26 11.02
CA LYS A 262 18.94 14.71 11.16
C LYS A 262 20.38 15.12 10.82
N THR A 263 20.53 15.99 9.84
CA THR A 263 21.81 16.59 9.43
C THR A 263 21.67 18.10 9.52
N GLY A 264 22.11 18.69 10.63
CA GLY A 264 21.82 20.09 10.96
C GLY A 264 20.33 20.30 11.24
N ASN A 265 19.70 21.23 10.51
CA ASN A 265 18.26 21.50 10.62
C ASN A 265 17.40 20.69 9.63
N ALA A 266 18.01 19.89 8.75
CA ALA A 266 17.29 19.09 7.75
C ALA A 266 17.17 17.62 8.18
N ILE A 267 15.99 17.03 7.93
CA ILE A 267 15.78 15.58 8.03
C ILE A 267 16.01 14.98 6.64
N LYS A 268 16.98 14.06 6.52
CA LYS A 268 17.23 13.32 5.29
C LYS A 268 16.75 11.89 5.46
N LYS A 269 15.85 11.43 4.58
CA LYS A 269 15.45 10.03 4.50
C LYS A 269 16.50 9.25 3.69
N LYS A 270 16.96 8.10 4.19
CA LYS A 270 17.91 7.21 3.50
C LYS A 270 17.38 5.79 3.55
N LEU A 271 17.40 5.10 2.41
CA LEU A 271 17.14 3.67 2.36
C LEU A 271 18.35 2.91 2.92
N VAL A 272 18.13 2.11 3.96
CA VAL A 272 19.16 1.29 4.62
C VAL A 272 18.76 -0.18 4.54
N LYS A 273 19.75 -1.06 4.38
CA LYS A 273 19.55 -2.51 4.37
C LYS A 273 19.88 -3.07 5.74
N ILE A 274 18.90 -3.68 6.40
CA ILE A 274 19.05 -4.27 7.73
C ILE A 274 18.83 -5.78 7.60
N SER A 275 19.69 -6.57 8.23
CA SER A 275 19.52 -8.02 8.33
C SER A 275 19.73 -8.53 9.74
N ALA A 276 20.25 -7.71 10.65
CA ALA A 276 20.48 -8.06 12.04
C ALA A 276 19.42 -7.40 12.92
N PHE A 277 18.91 -8.16 13.89
CA PHE A 277 17.91 -7.74 14.86
C PHE A 277 18.39 -8.08 16.26
N TYR A 278 18.13 -7.19 17.22
CA TYR A 278 18.68 -7.25 18.56
C TYR A 278 17.57 -7.36 19.59
N ARG A 279 17.59 -8.43 20.40
CA ARG A 279 16.59 -8.75 21.42
C ARG A 279 17.02 -8.30 22.79
N TYR A 280 16.10 -7.70 23.53
CA TYR A 280 16.23 -7.30 24.92
C TYR A 280 15.08 -7.90 25.73
N ASP A 281 15.43 -8.56 26.84
CA ASP A 281 14.46 -9.22 27.72
C ASP A 281 14.03 -8.25 28.83
N CYS A 282 12.75 -7.85 28.86
CA CYS A 282 12.28 -6.79 29.76
C CYS A 282 12.30 -7.19 31.24
N ALA A 283 12.24 -8.50 31.56
CA ALA A 283 12.36 -8.97 32.94
C ALA A 283 13.67 -8.49 33.59
N THR A 284 14.80 -8.66 32.88
CA THR A 284 16.13 -8.26 33.34
C THR A 284 16.28 -6.73 33.46
N LEU A 285 15.62 -5.98 32.57
CA LEU A 285 15.70 -4.52 32.53
C LEU A 285 14.84 -3.83 33.60
N ARG A 286 13.79 -4.49 34.08
CA ARG A 286 12.97 -3.97 35.20
C ARG A 286 13.70 -4.05 36.54
N GLU A 287 14.65 -4.95 36.68
CA GLU A 287 15.43 -5.17 37.91
C GLU A 287 16.68 -4.26 37.99
N SER A 288 16.97 -3.48 36.95
CA SER A 288 18.09 -2.54 36.98
C SER A 288 17.79 -1.38 37.95
N PRO A 289 18.64 -1.15 38.96
CA PRO A 289 18.47 -0.07 39.95
C PRO A 289 18.70 1.32 39.37
#